data_AF-A0A6V7ISA6-F1
#
_entry.id   AF-A0A6V7ISA6-F1
#
_cell.length_a   1.000
_cell.length_b   1.000
_cell.length_c   1.000
_cell.angle_alpha   90.00
_cell.angle_beta   90.00
_cell.angle_gamma   90.00
#
_symmetry.space_group_name_H-M   'P 1'
#
loop_
_entity.id
_entity.type
_entity.pdbx_description
1 polymer ?
#
loop_
_entity_poly.entity_id
_entity_poly.type
_entity_poly.pdbx_seq_one_letter_code
_entity_poly.pdbx_strand_id
1 'polypeptide(L)' 'TMCPVCLDRLKNMIFLCGHGTCQMCGDRMSECPICRKAVDKRILLY' A
#
# COMPACT_ATOMS: atom_id res chain seq x y z
N THR A 1 -5.88 10.07 1.67
CA THR A 1 -4.60 10.58 1.11
C THR A 1 -4.27 9.83 -0.17
N MET A 2 -3.66 10.50 -1.15
CA MET A 2 -3.31 9.91 -2.47
C MET A 2 -2.23 8.82 -2.35
N CYS A 3 -2.26 7.83 -3.23
CA CYS A 3 -1.31 6.73 -3.27
C CYS A 3 0.08 7.24 -3.70
N PRO A 4 1.15 6.96 -2.92
CA PRO A 4 2.49 7.45 -3.24
C PRO A 4 3.14 6.73 -4.43
N VAL A 5 2.51 5.68 -4.96
CA VAL A 5 3.04 4.87 -6.07
C VAL A 5 2.48 5.36 -7.40
N CYS A 6 1.16 5.45 -7.55
CA CYS A 6 0.55 5.86 -8.81
C CYS A 6 0.15 7.33 -8.87
N LEU A 7 0.11 8.05 -7.74
CA LEU A 7 -0.30 9.46 -7.65
C LEU A 7 -1.66 9.77 -8.31
N ASP A 8 -2.51 8.75 -8.45
CA ASP A 8 -3.78 8.81 -9.19
C ASP A 8 -4.96 8.41 -8.29
N ARG A 9 -4.79 7.33 -7.51
CA ARG A 9 -5.84 6.78 -6.65
C ARG A 9 -5.62 7.12 -5.19
N LEU A 10 -6.69 7.16 -4.41
CA LEU A 10 -6.60 7.25 -2.95
C LEU A 10 -6.05 5.96 -2.35
N LYS A 11 -5.35 6.08 -1.22
CA LYS A 11 -4.94 4.94 -0.41
C LYS A 11 -6.19 4.29 0.19
N ASN A 12 -6.41 3.03 -0.13
CA ASN A 12 -7.47 2.19 0.43
C ASN A 12 -6.91 0.83 0.89
N MET A 13 -5.60 0.72 1.03
CA MET A 13 -4.92 -0.47 1.53
C MET A 13 -3.78 -0.04 2.47
N ILE A 14 -3.65 -0.74 3.60
CA ILE A 14 -2.53 -0.60 4.54
C ILE A 14 -1.79 -1.94 4.66
N PHE A 15 -0.47 -1.87 4.68
CA PHE A 15 0.40 -3.00 4.99
C PHE A 15 0.60 -3.13 6.50
N LEU A 16 0.97 -4.33 6.98
CA LEU A 16 1.24 -4.58 8.41
C LEU A 16 2.33 -3.65 9.00
N CYS A 17 3.19 -3.07 8.16
CA CYS A 17 4.18 -2.08 8.58
C CYS A 17 3.61 -0.67 8.85
N GLY A 18 2.29 -0.46 8.71
CA GLY A 18 1.59 0.80 8.97
C GLY A 18 1.49 1.76 7.77
N HIS A 19 2.15 1.44 6.66
CA HIS A 19 2.14 2.27 5.45
C HIS A 19 1.06 1.84 4.45
N GLY A 20 0.50 2.79 3.71
CA GLY A 20 -0.62 2.53 2.82
C GLY A 20 -0.41 2.93 1.36
N THR A 21 -1.07 2.18 0.47
CA THR A 21 -1.14 2.41 -0.98
C THR A 21 -2.58 2.22 -1.47
N CYS A 22 -2.85 2.47 -2.75
CA CYS A 22 -4.12 2.00 -3.33
C CYS A 22 -4.03 0.49 -3.59
N GLN A 23 -5.18 -0.19 -3.58
CA GLN A 23 -5.29 -1.63 -3.75
C GLN A 23 -4.59 -2.12 -5.03
N MET A 24 -4.79 -1.43 -6.15
CA MET A 24 -4.14 -1.78 -7.42
C MET A 24 -2.61 -1.79 -7.36
N CYS A 25 -2.01 -0.81 -6.67
CA CYS A 25 -0.57 -0.77 -6.50
C CYS A 25 -0.11 -1.79 -5.46
N GLY A 26 -0.78 -1.85 -4.31
CA GLY A 26 -0.40 -2.72 -3.20
C GLY A 26 -0.49 -4.22 -3.50
N ASP A 27 -1.35 -4.62 -4.43
CA ASP A 27 -1.48 -6.02 -4.87
C ASP A 27 -0.25 -6.51 -5.62
N ARG A 28 0.40 -5.62 -6.40
CA ARG A 28 1.60 -5.93 -7.19
C ARG A 28 2.90 -5.80 -6.40
N MET A 29 2.81 -5.45 -5.12
CA MET A 29 3.95 -5.10 -4.28
C MET A 29 4.26 -6.23 -3.31
N SER A 30 5.50 -6.71 -3.36
CA SER A 30 6.06 -7.67 -2.40
C SER A 30 6.69 -6.98 -1.20
N GLU A 31 7.03 -5.70 -1.35
CA GLU A 31 7.70 -4.88 -0.33
C GLU A 31 7.04 -3.49 -0.24
N CYS A 32 7.05 -2.93 0.96
CA CYS A 32 6.52 -1.59 1.19
C CYS A 32 7.40 -0.54 0.48
N PRO A 33 6.83 0.36 -0.34
CA PRO A 33 7.62 1.36 -1.07
C PRO A 33 8.23 2.44 -0.16
N ILE A 34 7.76 2.53 1.09
CA ILE A 34 8.14 3.59 2.03
C ILE A 34 9.23 3.11 2.98
N CYS A 35 9.11 1.89 3.52
CA CYS A 35 10.05 1.34 4.50
C CYS A 35 10.80 0.09 4.06
N ARG A 36 10.56 -0.40 2.82
CA ARG A 36 11.19 -1.60 2.23
C ARG A 36 11.04 -2.87 3.08
N LYS A 37 10.06 -2.93 3.98
CA LYS A 37 9.69 -4.17 4.68
C LYS A 37 8.86 -5.05 3.75
N ALA A 38 9.09 -6.37 3.80
CA ALA A 38 8.26 -7.35 3.12
C ALA A 38 6.78 -7.20 3.51
N VAL A 39 5.88 -7.33 2.54
CA VAL A 39 4.43 -7.23 2.74
C VAL A 39 3.90 -8.58 3.22
N ASP A 40 3.70 -8.70 4.53
CA ASP A 40 3.14 -9.91 5.16
C ASP A 40 1.61 -9.97 5.05
N LYS A 41 0.94 -8.85 5.37
CA LYS A 41 -0.51 -8.69 5.26
C LYS A 41 -0.89 -7.39 4.57
N ARG A 42 -2.00 -7.47 3.82
CA ARG A 42 -2.66 -6.36 3.13
C ARG A 42 -4.05 -6.20 3.74
N ILE A 43 -4.33 -5.04 4.31
CA ILE A 43 -5.62 -4.72 4.94
C ILE A 43 -6.32 -3.70 4.06
N LEU A 44 -7.51 -4.03 3.56
CA LEU A 44 -8.35 -3.10 2.80
C LEU A 44 -9.13 -2.21 3.76
N LEU A 45 -9.12 -0.91 3.46
CA LEU A 45 -9.90 0.11 4.15
C LEU A 45 -11.11 0.44 3.29
N TYR A 46 -12.31 0.33 3.88
CA TYR A 46 -13.58 0.71 3.28
C TYR A 46 -13.91 2.16 3.59
#